data_AF-A0A920F350-F1
#
_entry.id   AF-A0A920F350-F1
#
_cell.length_a   1.000
_cell.length_b   1.000
_cell.length_c   1.000
_cell.angle_alpha   90.00
_cell.angle_beta   90.00
_cell.angle_gamma   90.00
#
_symmetry.space_group_name_H-M   'P 1'
#
loop_
_entity.id
_entity.type
_entity.pdbx_description
1 polymer ?
#
loop_
_entity_poly.entity_id
_entity_poly.type
_entity_poly.pdbx_seq_one_letter_code
_entity_poly.pdbx_strand_id
1 'polypeptide(L)' 'MARKSYLVVQEDGNGDEHDMIHTENFVLIDTQQRIRGYYDGTQRENMNKILSDIDILRQEK' A
#
# COMPACT_ATOMS: atom_id res chain seq x y z
N MET A 1 -3.06 24.29 -10.67
CA MET A 1 -4.22 23.39 -10.44
C MET A 1 -3.93 22.13 -11.23
N ALA A 2 -3.79 20.90 -10.72
CA ALA A 2 -4.27 20.28 -9.49
C ALA A 2 -3.15 19.45 -8.82
N ARG A 3 -2.98 19.65 -7.50
CA ARG A 3 -2.27 18.71 -6.61
C ARG A 3 -3.34 18.00 -5.79
N LYS A 4 -3.64 16.76 -6.14
CA LYS A 4 -4.40 15.81 -5.32
C LYS A 4 -3.78 14.43 -5.48
N SER A 5 -2.56 14.32 -4.99
CA SER A 5 -1.88 13.05 -4.76
C SER A 5 -1.48 13.11 -3.30
N TYR A 6 -1.97 12.14 -2.52
CA TYR A 6 -1.74 12.03 -1.09
C TYR A 6 -0.26 11.73 -0.88
N LEU A 7 0.53 12.80 -0.86
CA LEU A 7 1.98 12.77 -0.85
C LEU A 7 2.39 12.78 0.63
N VAL A 8 2.58 11.60 1.21
CA VAL A 8 3.29 11.47 2.49
C VAL A 8 4.77 11.65 2.17
N VAL A 9 5.20 12.90 1.99
CA VAL A 9 6.64 13.24 1.93
C VAL A 9 7.11 13.49 3.33
N GLN A 10 8.12 12.75 3.74
CA GLN A 10 9.11 13.27 4.66
C GLN A 10 10.48 13.12 4.00
N GLU A 11 10.91 14.24 3.42
CA GLU A 11 12.28 14.71 3.11
C GLU A 11 13.15 13.95 2.08
N ASP A 12 13.36 14.64 0.95
CA ASP A 12 14.55 14.74 0.07
C ASP A 12 15.50 13.52 -0.03
N GLY A 13 15.11 12.53 -0.86
CA GLY A 13 15.99 11.50 -1.40
C GLY A 13 16.54 11.90 -2.78
N ASN A 14 17.83 11.60 -3.02
CA ASN A 14 18.63 12.08 -4.16
C ASN A 14 18.40 11.32 -5.49
N GLY A 15 17.22 10.75 -5.71
CA GLY A 15 16.83 10.15 -6.99
C GLY A 15 17.75 9.03 -7.48
N ASP A 16 18.48 8.36 -6.58
CA ASP A 16 19.36 7.24 -6.92
C ASP A 16 18.54 5.95 -7.03
N GLU A 17 19.03 4.92 -7.71
CA GLU A 17 18.25 3.69 -8.02
C GLU A 17 17.76 2.91 -6.77
N HIS A 18 18.23 3.30 -5.58
CA HIS A 18 17.79 2.84 -4.27
C HIS A 18 16.70 3.71 -3.60
N ASP A 19 16.22 4.79 -4.24
CA ASP A 19 15.11 5.63 -3.77
C ASP A 19 13.72 4.98 -3.97
N MET A 20 13.68 3.77 -4.51
CA MET A 20 12.50 2.92 -4.35
C MET A 20 12.43 2.57 -2.87
N ILE A 21 11.57 3.25 -2.12
CA ILE A 21 11.23 2.90 -0.73
C ILE A 21 11.04 1.38 -0.67
N HIS A 22 12.04 0.64 -0.22
CA HIS A 22 11.96 -0.79 0.08
C HIS A 22 11.20 -0.91 1.40
N THR A 23 10.00 -0.35 1.45
CA THR A 23 9.05 -0.67 2.50
C THR A 23 8.50 -2.01 2.15
N GLU A 24 8.84 -2.99 2.98
CA GLU A 24 8.23 -4.30 3.00
C GLU A 24 6.72 -4.19 3.27
N ASN A 25 6.22 -3.02 3.67
CA ASN A 25 4.81 -2.78 3.97
C ASN A 25 3.92 -2.58 2.72
N PHE A 26 2.87 -3.39 2.62
CA PHE A 26 1.77 -3.26 1.65
C PHE A 26 0.53 -2.67 2.32
N VAL A 27 -0.26 -1.92 1.55
CA VAL A 27 -1.53 -1.33 2.02
C VAL A 27 -2.65 -1.70 1.05
N LEU A 28 -3.74 -2.26 1.57
CA LEU A 28 -4.94 -2.54 0.78
C LEU A 28 -5.88 -1.34 0.83
N ILE A 29 -6.25 -0.81 -0.34
CA ILE A 29 -7.14 0.35 -0.49
C ILE A 29 -8.33 -0.07 -1.35
N ASP A 30 -9.54 0.32 -0.94
CA ASP A 30 -10.77 0.06 -1.69
C ASP A 30 -11.09 1.12 -2.77
N THR A 31 -12.14 0.87 -3.55
CA THR A 31 -12.60 1.76 -4.63
C THR A 31 -13.08 3.13 -4.14
N GLN A 32 -13.38 3.27 -2.84
CA GLN A 32 -13.75 4.52 -2.19
C GLN A 32 -12.55 5.22 -1.54
N GLN A 33 -11.33 4.78 -1.87
CA GLN A 33 -10.07 5.32 -1.34
C GLN A 33 -9.91 5.13 0.17
N ARG A 34 -10.52 4.09 0.75
CA ARG A 34 -10.39 3.78 2.18
C ARG A 34 -9.34 2.70 2.38
N ILE A 35 -8.52 2.88 3.42
CA ILE A 35 -7.53 1.88 3.82
C ILE A 35 -8.25 0.73 4.52
N ARG A 36 -8.05 -0.48 4.00
CA ARG A 36 -8.65 -1.73 4.49
C ARG A 36 -7.69 -2.54 5.36
N GLY A 37 -6.38 -2.38 5.15
CA GLY A 37 -5.37 -3.09 5.93
C GLY A 37 -3.94 -2.69 5.57
N TYR A 38 -3.04 -3.06 6.47
CA TYR A 38 -1.58 -2.95 6.32
C TYR A 38 -0.97 -4.34 6.50
N TYR A 39 0.04 -4.66 5.72
CA TYR A 39 0.63 -6.00 5.65
C TYR A 39 2.14 -5.87 5.52
N ASP A 40 2.89 -6.71 6.23
CA ASP A 40 4.33 -6.82 6.04
C ASP A 40 4.64 -7.92 5.02
N GLY A 41 5.27 -7.55 3.92
CA GLY A 41 5.62 -8.37 2.77
C GLY A 41 6.79 -9.32 2.99
N THR A 42 7.52 -9.21 4.11
CA THR A 42 8.45 -10.25 4.54
C THR A 42 7.77 -11.42 5.23
N GLN A 43 6.56 -11.19 5.74
CA GLN A 43 5.80 -12.19 6.49
C GLN A 43 4.84 -12.93 5.56
N ARG A 44 5.07 -14.23 5.40
CA ARG A 44 4.24 -15.08 4.52
C ARG A 44 2.78 -15.10 4.98
N GLU A 45 2.52 -15.05 6.28
CA GLU A 45 1.18 -14.99 6.84
C GLU A 45 0.43 -13.72 6.38
N ASN A 46 1.11 -12.58 6.36
CA ASN A 46 0.53 -11.32 5.91
C ASN A 46 0.27 -11.32 4.40
N MET A 47 1.14 -11.95 3.61
CA MET A 47 0.92 -12.13 2.17
C MET A 47 -0.25 -13.06 1.86
N ASN A 48 -0.47 -14.10 2.66
CA ASN A 48 -1.67 -14.93 2.53
C ASN A 48 -2.92 -14.18 2.98
N LYS A 49 -2.81 -13.35 4.02
CA LYS A 49 -3.91 -12.55 4.54
C LYS A 49 -4.37 -11.49 3.54
N ILE A 50 -3.46 -10.76 2.91
CA ILE A 50 -3.84 -9.74 1.91
C ILE A 50 -4.59 -10.35 0.73
N LEU A 51 -4.23 -11.56 0.29
CA LEU A 51 -4.96 -12.27 -0.77
C LEU A 51 -6.40 -12.60 -0.34
N SER A 52 -6.59 -13.12 0.87
CA SER A 52 -7.93 -13.37 1.42
C SER A 52 -8.74 -12.08 1.58
N ASP A 53 -8.13 -11.01 2.04
CA ASP A 53 -8.79 -9.72 2.24
C ASP A 53 -9.18 -9.07 0.89
N ILE A 54 -8.38 -9.27 -0.16
CA ILE A 54 -8.72 -8.89 -1.54
C ILE A 54 -9.95 -9.66 -2.02
N ASP A 55 -10.03 -10.98 -1.79
CA ASP A 55 -11.17 -11.79 -2.21
C ASP A 55 -12.47 -11.39 -1.50
N ILE A 56 -12.38 -11.03 -0.21
CA ILE A 56 -13.50 -10.47 0.56
C ILE A 56 -13.91 -9.13 -0.05
N LEU A 57 -12.94 -8.24 -0.30
CA LEU A 57 -13.20 -6.91 -0.84
C LEU A 57 -13.84 -6.95 -2.24
N ARG A 58 -13.48 -7.94 -3.07
CA ARG A 58 -14.11 -8.16 -4.38
C ARG A 58 -15.57 -8.63 -4.29
N GLN A 59 -15.97 -9.20 -3.15
CA GLN A 59 -17.35 -9.64 -2.88
C GLN A 59 -18.19 -8.53 -2.23
N GLU A 60 -17.55 -7.52 -1.64
CA GLU A 60 -18.21 -6.29 -1.20
C GLU A 60 -18.67 -5.51 -2.44
N LYS A 61 -19.98 -5.53 -2.71
CA LYS A 61 -20.61 -4.79 -3.81
C LYS A 61 -20.56 -3.28 -3.62
#